data_AF-A0A3D3CLI5-F1
#
_entry.id   AF-A0A3D3CLI5-F1
#
_cell.length_a   1.000
_cell.length_b   1.000
_cell.length_c   1.000
_cell.angle_alpha   90.00
_cell.angle_beta   90.00
_cell.angle_gamma   90.00
#
_symmetry.space_group_name_H-M   'P 1'
#
loop_
_entity.id
_entity.type
_entity.pdbx_description
1 polymer ?
#
loop_
_entity_poly.entity_id
_entity_poly.type
_entity_poly.pdbx_seq_one_letter_code
_entity_poly.pdbx_strand_id
1 'polypeptide(L)' 'MLTFKEVIQKSSNVGTIKIGLGLGREKLYEYIKRFGFGEKTGIDLGGEISGWVRPPSRWSGTSIGAVSIGQ' A
#
# COMPACT_ATOMS: atom_id res chain seq x y z
N MET A 1 23.38 5.71 -1.18
CA MET A 1 21.94 5.75 -1.54
C MET A 1 21.60 4.39 -2.13
N LEU A 2 20.51 3.73 -1.71
CA LEU A 2 20.12 2.42 -2.26
C LEU A 2 19.49 2.61 -3.65
N THR A 3 19.77 1.68 -4.57
CA THR A 3 19.03 1.60 -5.84
C THR A 3 17.60 1.12 -5.60
N PHE A 4 16.67 1.34 -6.55
CA PHE A 4 15.30 0.82 -6.44
C PHE A 4 15.28 -0.71 -6.21
N LYS A 5 16.12 -1.45 -6.95
CA LYS A 5 16.27 -2.90 -6.78
C LYS A 5 16.67 -3.27 -5.34
N GLU A 6 17.65 -2.57 -4.79
CA GLU A 6 18.09 -2.83 -3.41
C GLU A 6 17.05 -2.42 -2.36
N VAL A 7 16.26 -1.37 -2.61
CA VAL A 7 15.16 -0.99 -1.71
C VAL A 7 14.18 -2.16 -1.56
N ILE A 8 13.79 -2.77 -2.67
CA ILE A 8 12.90 -3.94 -2.66
C ILE A 8 13.62 -5.15 -2.06
N GLN A 9 14.84 -5.47 -2.51
CA GLN A 9 15.59 -6.65 -2.06
C GLN A 9 15.87 -6.65 -0.55
N LYS A 10 16.16 -5.47 0.02
CA LYS A 10 16.51 -5.32 1.44
C LYS A 10 15.29 -4.96 2.30
N SER A 11 14.08 -4.90 1.73
CA SER A 11 12.87 -4.43 2.40
C SER A 11 13.09 -3.11 3.16
N SER A 12 13.72 -2.13 2.50
CA SER A 12 14.11 -0.90 3.16
C SER A 12 12.91 0.02 3.37
N ASN A 13 12.37 0.08 4.59
CA ASN A 13 11.25 0.98 4.93
C ASN A 13 11.50 2.43 4.49
N VAL A 14 12.71 2.95 4.74
CA VAL A 14 13.07 4.33 4.33
C VAL A 14 13.00 4.49 2.81
N GLY A 15 13.47 3.51 2.04
CA GLY A 15 13.40 3.53 0.58
C GLY A 15 11.96 3.46 0.08
N THR A 16 11.17 2.53 0.62
CA THR A 16 9.77 2.32 0.22
C THR A 16 8.89 3.53 0.55
N ILE A 17 9.07 4.14 1.73
CA ILE A 17 8.38 5.39 2.11
C ILE A 17 8.72 6.52 1.13
N LYS A 18 10.00 6.67 0.75
CA LYS A 18 10.39 7.70 -0.24
C LYS A 18 9.76 7.48 -1.61
N ILE A 19 9.68 6.22 -2.06
CA ILE A 19 9.00 5.86 -3.31
C ILE A 19 7.50 6.18 -3.21
N GLY A 20 6.83 5.80 -2.11
CA GLY A 20 5.42 6.07 -1.88
C GLY A 20 5.10 7.58 -1.82
N LEU A 21 5.94 8.36 -1.14
CA LEU A 21 5.85 9.83 -1.14
C LEU A 21 6.00 10.42 -2.55
N GLY A 22 6.91 9.89 -3.37
CA GLY A 22 7.08 10.30 -4.77
C GLY A 22 5.90 9.91 -5.68
N LEU A 23 5.19 8.82 -5.37
CA LEU A 23 4.00 8.39 -6.11
C LEU A 23 2.77 9.23 -5.76
N GLY A 24 2.65 9.67 -4.51
CA GLY A 24 1.49 10.39 -3.98
C GLY A 24 0.38 9.47 -3.49
N ARG A 25 -0.46 9.98 -2.58
CA ARG A 25 -1.48 9.18 -1.86
C ARG A 25 -2.57 8.64 -2.78
N GLU A 26 -3.00 9.43 -3.77
CA GLU A 26 -4.08 9.07 -4.68
C GLU A 26 -3.67 7.91 -5.57
N LYS A 27 -2.48 8.02 -6.18
CA LYS A 27 -1.96 6.98 -7.08
C LYS A 27 -1.55 5.72 -6.31
N LEU A 28 -0.98 5.86 -5.11
CA LEU A 28 -0.71 4.71 -4.25
C LEU A 28 -2.01 3.95 -3.91
N TYR A 29 -3.07 4.66 -3.51
CA TYR A 29 -4.36 4.06 -3.23
C TYR A 29 -5.01 3.42 -4.46
N GLU A 30 -4.93 4.07 -5.63
CA GLU A 30 -5.41 3.50 -6.90
C GLU A 30 -4.75 2.14 -7.17
N TYR A 31 -3.42 2.04 -7.05
CA TYR A 31 -2.73 0.78 -7.24
C TYR A 31 -3.10 -0.27 -6.19
N ILE A 32 -3.24 0.11 -4.92
CA ILE A 32 -3.72 -0.80 -3.86
C ILE A 32 -5.09 -1.39 -4.25
N LYS A 33 -6.02 -0.56 -4.73
CA LYS A 33 -7.33 -1.00 -5.20
C LYS A 33 -7.25 -1.87 -6.44
N ARG A 34 -6.39 -1.53 -7.41
CA ARG A 34 -6.17 -2.32 -8.64
C ARG A 34 -5.55 -3.69 -8.37
N PHE A 35 -4.81 -3.85 -7.28
CA PHE A 35 -4.34 -5.15 -6.81
C PHE A 35 -5.42 -5.98 -6.09
N GLY A 36 -6.63 -5.45 -5.92
CA GLY A 36 -7.77 -6.14 -5.30
C GLY A 36 -7.86 -6.03 -3.78
N PHE A 37 -6.98 -5.25 -3.12
CA PHE A 37 -7.06 -5.07 -1.68
C PHE A 37 -8.34 -4.34 -1.26
N GLY A 38 -8.93 -4.79 -0.14
CA GLY A 38 -10.20 -4.27 0.34
C GLY A 38 -11.41 -4.80 -0.44
N GLU A 39 -11.23 -5.82 -1.28
CA GLU A 39 -12.29 -6.48 -2.04
C GLU A 39 -12.28 -7.98 -1.75
N LYS A 40 -13.44 -8.61 -1.93
CA LYS A 40 -13.52 -10.07 -1.91
C LYS A 40 -12.89 -10.61 -3.20
N THR A 41 -12.14 -11.70 -3.08
CA THR A 41 -11.57 -12.42 -4.22
C THR A 41 -12.65 -13.18 -5.00
N GLY A 42 -13.77 -13.50 -4.35
CA GLY A 42 -14.85 -14.28 -4.96
C GLY A 42 -14.59 -15.78 -4.97
N ILE A 43 -13.67 -16.25 -4.12
CA ILE A 43 -13.44 -17.69 -3.91
C ILE A 43 -14.68 -18.33 -3.27
N ASP A 44 -14.99 -19.57 -3.65
CA ASP A 44 -16.13 -20.32 -3.13
C ASP A 44 -15.83 -20.92 -1.73
N LEU A 45 -15.55 -20.03 -0.78
CA LEU A 45 -15.34 -20.38 0.62
C LEU A 45 -16.25 -19.54 1.52
N GLY A 46 -16.94 -20.23 2.42
CA GLY A 46 -17.71 -19.57 3.47
C GLY A 46 -16.79 -18.75 4.38
N GLY A 47 -17.23 -17.53 4.74
CA GLY A 47 -16.53 -16.68 5.70
C GLY A 47 -15.46 -15.74 5.11
N GLU A 48 -15.35 -15.62 3.78
CA GLU A 48 -14.43 -14.66 3.17
C GLU A 48 -14.71 -13.20 3.63
N ILE A 49 -13.65 -12.54 4.07
CA ILE A 49 -13.64 -11.10 4.41
C ILE A 49 -12.82 -10.33 3.37
N SER A 50 -13.29 -9.14 2.99
CA SER A 50 -12.59 -8.26 2.03
C SER A 50 -11.36 -7.57 2.61
N GLY A 51 -11.16 -7.62 3.93
CA GLY A 51 -10.25 -6.73 4.64
C GLY A 51 -10.69 -5.26 4.53
N TRP A 52 -9.77 -4.34 4.84
CA TRP A 52 -10.07 -2.91 4.84
C TRP A 52 -8.89 -2.06 4.36
N VAL A 53 -9.15 -1.15 3.42
CA VAL A 53 -8.21 -0.12 2.96
C VAL A 53 -8.86 1.24 3.15
N ARG A 54 -8.25 2.11 3.95
CA ARG A 54 -8.79 3.45 4.22
C ARG A 54 -8.63 4.35 2.98
N PRO A 55 -9.63 5.15 2.59
CA PRO A 55 -9.48 6.09 1.47
C PRO A 55 -8.51 7.22 1.82
N PRO A 56 -7.80 7.82 0.84
CA PRO A 56 -6.83 8.89 1.07
C PRO A 56 -7.40 10.12 1.80
N SER A 57 -8.70 10.38 1.69
CA SER A 57 -9.38 11.46 2.42
C SER A 57 -9.38 11.27 3.95
N ARG A 58 -9.11 10.06 4.43
CA ARG A 58 -8.99 9.72 5.86
C ARG A 58 -7.55 9.47 6.31
N TRP A 59 -6.57 9.74 5.45
CA TRP A 59 -5.16 9.58 5.77
C TRP A 59 -4.65 10.81 6.53
N SER A 60 -3.88 10.59 7.59
CA SER A 60 -3.11 11.64 8.25
C SER A 60 -1.84 11.94 7.45
N GLY A 61 -1.09 12.97 7.85
CA GLY A 61 0.19 13.31 7.22
C GLY A 61 1.23 12.17 7.27
N THR A 62 1.11 11.22 8.20
CA THR A 62 2.03 10.08 8.33
C THR A 62 1.51 8.80 7.68
N SER A 63 0.22 8.72 7.35
CA SER A 63 -0.40 7.50 6.82
C SER A 63 0.24 7.03 5.53
N ILE A 64 0.66 7.92 4.63
CA ILE A 64 1.31 7.51 3.37
C ILE A 64 2.59 6.72 3.61
N GLY A 65 3.34 7.04 4.67
CA GLY A 65 4.54 6.28 5.03
C GLY A 65 4.20 4.88 5.54
N ALA A 66 3.22 4.80 6.45
CA ALA A 66 2.74 3.52 7.00
C ALA A 66 2.17 2.61 5.90
N VAL A 67 1.27 3.14 5.07
CA VAL A 67 0.63 2.41 3.98
C VAL A 67 1.68 1.88 2.98
N SER A 68 2.72 2.67 2.70
CA SER A 68 3.80 2.24 1.80
C SER A 68 4.54 1.00 2.27
N ILE A 69 4.56 0.72 3.58
CA ILE A 69 5.21 -0.45 4.19
C ILE A 69 4.21 -1.49 4.72
N GLY A 70 2.92 -1.33 4.41
CA GLY A 70 1.86 -2.27 4.79
C GLY A 70 1.29 -2.11 6.21
N GLN A 71 1.31 -0.89 6.77
CA GLN A 71 0.76 -0.54 8.10
C GLN A 71 -0.38 0.47 8.02
#